data_AF-A0A0B2W337-F1
#
_entry.id   AF-A0A0B2W337-F1
#
_cell.length_a   1.000
_cell.length_b   1.000
_cell.length_c   1.000
_cell.angle_alpha   90.00
_cell.angle_beta   90.00
_cell.angle_gamma   90.00
#
_symmetry.space_group_name_H-M   'P 1'
#
loop_
_entity.id
_entity.type
_entity.pdbx_description
1 polymer ?
#
loop_
_entity_poly.entity_id
_entity_poly.type
_entity_poly.pdbx_seq_one_letter_code
_entity_poly.pdbx_strand_id
1 'polypeptide(L)'
;MSNYFISEGRITCSLIGQKADIPVRLTHLGNNVYKAVYTPLISGTYELQVLWDGRHVRGSPFRVQVESHASAAELIHVDTNTLKIG
;
A
#
# COMPACT_ATOMS: atom_id res chain seq x y z
N MET A 1 21.91 -17.71 -32.68
CA MET A 1 20.74 -16.89 -32.32
C MET A 1 20.42 -17.17 -30.86
N SER A 2 21.14 -16.50 -29.96
CA SER A 2 20.88 -16.59 -28.53
C SER A 2 19.70 -15.69 -28.20
N ASN A 3 18.58 -16.30 -27.82
CA ASN A 3 17.42 -15.59 -27.30
C ASN A 3 17.86 -14.85 -26.03
N TYR A 4 18.14 -13.56 -26.16
CA TYR A 4 18.13 -12.65 -25.03
C TYR A 4 16.68 -12.57 -24.56
N PHE A 5 16.32 -13.42 -23.60
CA PHE A 5 15.20 -13.14 -22.73
C PHE A 5 15.53 -11.78 -22.09
N ILE A 6 14.82 -10.74 -22.53
CA ILE A 6 14.80 -9.46 -21.84
C ILE A 6 14.25 -9.82 -20.48
N SER A 7 15.12 -9.96 -19.48
CA SER A 7 14.66 -10.13 -18.11
C SER A 7 14.00 -8.81 -17.74
N GLU A 8 12.69 -8.72 -17.92
CA GLU A 8 11.87 -7.68 -17.28
C GLU A 8 12.12 -7.85 -15.78
N GLY A 9 13.06 -7.08 -15.24
CA GLY A 9 13.55 -7.25 -13.88
C GLY A 9 12.39 -7.33 -12.89
N ARG A 10 12.55 -8.15 -11.86
CA ARG A 10 11.48 -8.38 -10.90
C ARG A 10 11.33 -7.13 -10.02
N ILE A 11 10.32 -6.32 -10.31
CA ILE A 11 9.92 -5.21 -9.44
C ILE A 11 9.22 -5.75 -8.19
N THR A 12 9.62 -5.27 -7.03
CA THR A 12 8.95 -5.57 -5.75
C THR A 12 8.74 -4.29 -4.96
N CYS A 13 7.58 -4.16 -4.32
CA CYS A 13 7.27 -3.02 -3.46
C CYS A 13 6.72 -3.49 -2.12
N SER A 14 7.13 -2.83 -1.05
CA SER A 14 6.62 -3.03 0.31
C SER A 14 6.50 -1.69 1.02
N LEU A 15 5.49 -1.54 1.86
CA LEU A 15 5.28 -0.34 2.66
C LEU A 15 5.50 -0.70 4.14
N ILE A 16 6.71 -0.40 4.63
CA ILE A 16 7.19 -0.83 5.94
C ILE A 16 6.80 0.21 6.99
N GLY A 17 6.20 -0.22 8.09
CA GLY A 17 5.73 0.67 9.15
C GLY A 17 6.18 0.23 10.53
N GLN A 18 6.28 1.16 11.48
CA GLN A 18 6.71 0.81 12.85
C GLN A 18 5.74 -0.13 13.57
N LYS A 19 4.43 -0.03 13.29
CA LYS A 19 3.38 -0.83 13.93
C LYS A 19 3.01 -2.07 13.11
N ALA A 20 3.00 -1.96 11.79
CA ALA A 20 2.66 -3.03 10.88
C ALA A 20 3.18 -2.68 9.48
N ASP A 21 3.59 -3.69 8.73
CA ASP A 21 3.86 -3.56 7.31
C ASP A 21 2.56 -3.69 6.52
N ILE A 22 2.46 -2.94 5.42
CA ILE A 22 1.29 -2.97 4.54
C ILE A 22 1.70 -3.65 3.23
N PRO A 23 1.00 -4.73 2.83
CA PRO A 23 1.24 -5.35 1.54
C PRO A 23 0.89 -4.37 0.41
N VAL A 24 1.76 -4.28 -0.59
CA VAL A 24 1.56 -3.45 -1.78
C VAL A 24 1.23 -4.34 -2.97
N ARG A 25 0.08 -4.11 -3.58
CA ARG A 25 -0.29 -4.78 -4.84
C ARG A 25 0.29 -3.99 -6.01
N LEU A 26 1.14 -4.63 -6.79
CA LEU A 26 1.65 -4.06 -8.05
C LEU A 26 0.82 -4.52 -9.25
N THR A 27 0.65 -3.62 -10.20
CA THR A 27 0.04 -3.91 -11.51
C THR A 27 0.90 -3.28 -12.59
N HIS A 28 1.42 -4.10 -13.52
CA HIS A 28 2.15 -3.61 -14.69
C HIS A 28 1.16 -2.96 -15.66
N LEU A 29 1.40 -1.71 -16.03
CA LEU A 29 0.58 -0.93 -16.96
C LEU A 29 1.18 -0.89 -18.38
N GLY A 30 2.33 -1.54 -18.61
CA GLY A 30 3.09 -1.49 -19.86
C GLY A 30 4.15 -0.40 -19.86
N ASN A 31 5.09 -0.47 -20.81
CA ASN A 31 6.17 0.52 -21.00
C ASN A 31 6.97 0.80 -19.71
N ASN A 32 7.26 -0.24 -18.90
CA ASN A 32 7.94 -0.13 -17.60
C ASN A 32 7.21 0.76 -16.57
N VAL A 33 5.91 0.99 -16.73
CA VAL A 33 5.07 1.73 -15.78
C VAL A 33 4.34 0.74 -14.88
N TYR A 34 4.43 0.93 -13.57
CA TYR A 34 3.76 0.09 -12.58
C TYR A 34 2.87 0.93 -11.67
N LYS A 35 1.67 0.43 -11.37
CA LYS A 35 0.76 0.98 -10.36
C LYS A 35 0.92 0.21 -9.06
N ALA A 36 1.28 0.91 -7.99
CA ALA A 36 1.28 0.39 -6.62
C ALA A 36 -0.02 0.78 -5.93
N VAL A 37 -0.73 -0.18 -5.33
CA VAL A 37 -1.97 0.04 -4.56
C VAL A 37 -1.80 -0.58 -3.17
N TYR A 38 -2.14 0.18 -2.15
CA TYR A 38 -2.11 -0.24 -0.75
C TYR A 38 -3.29 0.39 0.00
N THR A 39 -3.75 -0.28 1.07
CA THR A 39 -4.83 0.19 1.93
C THR A 39 -4.32 0.18 3.37
N PRO A 40 -3.93 1.33 3.92
CA PRO A 40 -3.44 1.38 5.28
C PRO A 40 -4.60 1.31 6.27
N LEU A 41 -4.47 0.46 7.29
CA LEU A 41 -5.45 0.37 8.39
C LEU A 41 -5.06 1.23 9.59
N ILE A 42 -3.79 1.60 9.69
CA ILE A 42 -3.23 2.33 10.84
C ILE A 42 -2.59 3.61 10.31
N SER A 43 -2.92 4.75 10.93
CA SER A 43 -2.21 6.01 10.66
C SER A 43 -0.75 5.91 11.12
N GLY A 44 0.16 6.48 10.34
CA GLY A 44 1.56 6.52 10.73
C GLY A 44 2.50 6.92 9.61
N THR A 45 3.79 6.94 9.96
CA THR A 45 4.87 7.06 8.98
C THR A 45 5.26 5.68 8.48
N TYR A 46 5.37 5.56 7.17
CA TYR A 46 5.80 4.36 6.47
C TYR A 46 6.98 4.65 5.53
N GLU A 47 7.77 3.62 5.26
CA GLU A 47 8.81 3.62 4.23
C GLU A 47 8.37 2.73 3.06
N LEU A 48 8.09 3.36 1.91
CA LEU A 48 7.84 2.64 0.68
C LEU A 48 9.18 2.21 0.07
N GLN A 49 9.46 0.92 0.14
CA GLN A 49 10.61 0.31 -0.51
C GLN A 49 10.21 -0.13 -1.91
N VAL A 50 10.94 0.33 -2.92
CA VAL A 50 10.78 -0.08 -4.32
C VAL A 50 12.11 -0.66 -4.79
N LEU A 51 12.10 -1.94 -5.14
CA LEU A 51 13.29 -2.66 -5.58
C LEU A 51 13.11 -3.13 -7.03
N TRP A 52 14.18 -3.03 -7.80
CA TRP A 52 14.35 -3.64 -9.12
C TRP A 52 15.45 -4.68 -9.04
N ASP A 53 15.12 -5.95 -9.29
CA ASP A 53 16.05 -7.08 -9.15
C ASP A 53 16.76 -7.10 -7.78
N GLY A 54 16.01 -6.82 -6.72
CA GLY A 54 16.51 -6.82 -5.34
C GLY A 54 17.35 -5.60 -4.97
N ARG A 55 17.44 -4.57 -5.81
CA ARG A 55 18.15 -3.32 -5.52
C ARG A 55 17.20 -2.14 -5.44
N HIS A 56 17.40 -1.25 -4.48
CA HIS A 56 16.62 -0.02 -4.40
C HIS A 56 16.73 0.81 -5.68
N VAL A 57 15.59 1.24 -6.20
CA VAL A 57 15.56 2.27 -7.24
C VAL A 57 15.96 3.62 -6.65
N ARG A 58 16.32 4.57 -7.50
CA ARG A 58 16.67 5.93 -7.07
C ARG A 58 15.56 6.54 -6.21
N GLY A 59 15.92 7.02 -5.03
CA GLY A 59 15.00 7.68 -4.09
C GLY A 59 14.25 6.72 -3.16
N SER A 60 14.34 5.41 -3.38
CA SER A 60 13.86 4.43 -2.41
C SER A 60 14.86 4.31 -1.24
N PRO A 61 14.38 4.14 0.01
CA PRO A 61 12.96 4.17 0.42
C PRO A 61 12.35 5.58 0.40
N PHE A 62 11.06 5.66 0.05
CA PHE A 62 10.29 6.90 0.07
C PHE A 62 9.49 7.00 1.38
N ARG A 63 9.53 8.16 2.04
CA ARG A 63 8.72 8.40 3.23
C ARG A 63 7.26 8.68 2.83
N VAL A 64 6.33 7.90 3.38
CA VAL A 64 4.88 8.05 3.19
C VAL A 64 4.24 8.37 4.53
N GLN A 65 3.48 9.48 4.62
CA GLN A 65 2.62 9.75 5.76
C GLN A 65 1.22 9.24 5.43
N VAL A 66 0.70 8.36 6.26
CA VAL A 66 -0.69 7.92 6.20
C VAL A 66 -1.46 8.57 7.34
N GLU A 67 -2.47 9.35 6.99
CA GLU A 67 -3.48 9.82 7.91
C GLU A 67 -4.70 8.92 7.79
N SER A 68 -5.09 8.27 8.89
CA SER A 68 -6.31 7.46 8.93
C SER A 68 -7.50 8.40 8.85
N HIS A 69 -8.02 8.59 7.64
CA HIS A 69 -9.38 9.03 7.48
C HIS A 69 -10.24 7.78 7.66
N ALA A 70 -10.37 7.32 8.91
CA ALA A 70 -11.50 6.46 9.26
C ALA A 70 -12.72 7.27 8.83
N SER A 71 -13.31 6.90 7.70
CA SER A 71 -14.61 7.40 7.29
C SER A 71 -15.52 7.28 8.51
N ALA A 72 -16.23 8.34 8.85
CA ALA A 72 -17.11 8.48 10.01
C ALA A 72 -18.27 7.46 10.08
N ALA A 73 -18.19 6.34 9.37
CA ALA A 73 -19.08 5.19 9.46
C ALA A 73 -18.96 4.42 10.79
N GLU A 74 -17.97 4.72 11.63
CA GLU A 74 -17.81 4.05 12.93
C GLU A 74 -18.70 4.64 14.04
N LEU A 75 -19.32 5.81 13.84
CA LEU A 75 -20.26 6.38 14.80
C LEU A 75 -21.72 6.08 14.41
N ILE A 76 -22.11 4.81 14.47
CA ILE A 76 -23.54 4.50 14.62
C ILE A 76 -23.89 4.78 16.08
N HIS A 77 -24.38 5.99 16.37
CA HIS A 77 -25.06 6.27 17.63
C HIS A 77 -26.37 5.48 17.66
N VAL A 78 -26.36 4.32 18.32
CA VAL A 78 -27.61 3.62 18.66
C VAL A 78 -28.20 4.34 19.88
N ASP A 79 -29.19 5.21 19.64
CA ASP A 79 -29.96 5.85 20.71
C ASP A 79 -30.85 4.79 21.38
N THR A 80 -30.43 4.33 22.57
CA THR A 80 -31.17 3.35 23.37
C THR A 80 -32.54 3.85 23.83
N ASN A 81 -32.86 5.15 23.67
CA ASN A 81 -34.17 5.71 23.99
C ASN A 81 -35.19 5.54 22.86
N THR A 82 -34.77 5.13 21.65
CA THR A 82 -35.67 4.88 20.52
C THR A 82 -35.95 3.41 20.24
N LEU A 83 -35.22 2.50 20.89
CA LEU A 83 -35.50 1.06 20.84
C LEU A 83 -36.75 0.73 21.66
N LYS A 84 -37.92 0.91 21.06
CA LYS A 84 -39.16 0.31 21.56
C LYS A 84 -39.30 -1.08 20.98
N ILE A 85 -39.30 -2.09 21.86
CA ILE A 85 -39.75 -3.43 21.52
C ILE A 85 -41.28 -3.43 21.66
N GLY A 86 -41.95 -3.74 20.56
CA GLY A 86 -43.34 -4.20 20.57
C GLY A 86 -43.35 -5.71 20.73
#